data_AF-A0A0F5LSM2-F1
#
_entry.id   AF-A0A0F5LSM2-F1
#
_cell.length_a   1.000
_cell.length_b   1.000
_cell.length_c   1.000
_cell.angle_alpha   90.00
_cell.angle_beta   90.00
_cell.angle_gamma   90.00
#
_symmetry.space_group_name_H-M   'P 1'
#
loop_
_entity.id
_entity.type
_entity.pdbx_description
1 polymer ?
#
loop_
_entity_poly.entity_id
_entity_poly.type
_entity_poly.pdbx_seq_one_letter_code
_entity_poly.pdbx_strand_id
1 'polypeptide(L)'
;MTTPSDIQRRLFRLEEARRQTQRQLDLIDRQIIRRMTGQIPKLAPKRTVYQRSKTPDPDTFLERYRGELKALTAERQPEIDALARQLAHQDDAIAILREPQSPRFSHAA
;
A
#
# COMPACT_ATOMS: atom_id res chain seq x y z
N MET A 1 -27.61 12.49 -22.49
CA MET A 1 -28.13 12.12 -21.16
C MET A 1 -27.46 10.82 -20.75
N THR A 2 -26.66 10.80 -19.67
CA THR A 2 -26.09 9.55 -19.16
C THR A 2 -27.20 8.74 -18.51
N THR A 3 -27.47 7.53 -19.01
CA THR A 3 -28.54 6.71 -18.45
C THR A 3 -28.12 6.12 -17.10
N PRO A 4 -29.05 5.73 -16.22
CA PRO A 4 -28.73 5.03 -14.98
C PRO A 4 -27.85 3.78 -15.20
N SER A 5 -28.02 3.08 -16.34
CA SER A 5 -27.18 1.95 -16.72
C SER A 5 -25.74 2.35 -17.06
N ASP A 6 -25.51 3.53 -17.63
CA ASP A 6 -24.17 4.03 -17.93
C ASP A 6 -23.41 4.40 -16.64
N ILE A 7 -24.13 4.98 -15.66
CA ILE A 7 -23.61 5.30 -14.33
C ILE A 7 -23.17 4.01 -13.62
N GLN A 8 -24.01 2.98 -13.61
CA GLN A 8 -23.67 1.69 -13.01
C GLN A 8 -22.46 1.02 -13.68
N ARG A 9 -22.39 1.03 -15.02
CA ARG A 9 -21.22 0.50 -15.75
C ARG A 9 -19.95 1.27 -15.42
N ARG A 10 -20.03 2.60 -15.30
CA ARG A 10 -18.89 3.45 -14.94
C ARG A 10 -18.44 3.20 -13.50
N LEU A 11 -19.39 3.09 -12.57
CA LEU A 11 -19.12 2.77 -11.17
C LEU A 11 -18.39 1.42 -11.04
N PHE A 12 -18.91 0.38 -11.70
CA PHE A 12 -18.28 -0.95 -11.70
C PHE A 12 -16.82 -0.90 -12.20
N ARG A 13 -16.55 -0.16 -13.28
CA ARG A 13 -15.19 0.00 -13.81
C ARG A 13 -14.25 0.72 -12.84
N LEU A 14 -14.72 1.76 -12.17
CA LEU A 14 -13.92 2.49 -11.18
C LEU A 14 -13.63 1.64 -9.94
N GLU A 15 -14.60 0.86 -9.48
CA GLU A 15 -14.41 -0.06 -8.35
C GLU A 15 -13.40 -1.17 -8.67
N GLU A 16 -13.40 -1.71 -9.89
CA GLU A 16 -12.37 -2.67 -10.33
C GLU A 16 -10.98 -2.02 -10.42
N ALA A 17 -10.89 -0.80 -10.98
CA ALA A 17 -9.63 -0.05 -11.01
C ALA A 17 -9.08 0.22 -9.59
N ARG A 18 -9.97 0.52 -8.64
CA ARG A 18 -9.64 0.65 -7.22
C ARG A 18 -9.09 -0.64 -6.63
N ARG A 19 -9.77 -1.77 -6.86
CA ARG A 19 -9.30 -3.09 -6.40
C ARG A 19 -7.95 -3.45 -6.99
N GLN A 20 -7.71 -3.10 -8.26
CA GLN A 20 -6.42 -3.34 -8.92
C GLN A 20 -5.30 -2.50 -8.29
N THR A 21 -5.53 -1.21 -8.06
CA THR A 21 -4.57 -0.31 -7.39
C THR A 21 -4.26 -0.80 -5.98
N GLN A 22 -5.28 -1.23 -5.23
CA GLN A 22 -5.09 -1.82 -3.89
C GLN A 22 -4.25 -3.11 -3.93
N ARG A 23 -4.52 -4.00 -4.90
CA ARG A 23 -3.70 -5.21 -5.08
C ARG A 23 -2.24 -4.89 -5.41
N GLN A 24 -1.98 -3.81 -6.15
CA GLN A 24 -0.61 -3.37 -6.43
C GLN A 24 0.11 -2.93 -5.15
N LEU A 25 -0.56 -2.16 -4.29
CA LEU A 25 -0.03 -1.81 -2.96
C LEU A 25 0.26 -3.07 -2.12
N ASP A 26 -0.68 -4.01 -2.05
CA ASP A 26 -0.49 -5.27 -1.31
C ASP A 26 0.69 -6.09 -1.85
N LEU A 27 0.92 -6.07 -3.17
CA LEU A 27 2.07 -6.73 -3.78
C LEU A 27 3.39 -6.06 -3.41
N ILE A 28 3.44 -4.73 -3.35
CA ILE A 28 4.62 -3.98 -2.90
C ILE A 28 4.92 -4.33 -1.45
N ASP A 29 3.91 -4.32 -0.57
CA ASP A 29 4.07 -4.67 0.84
C ASP A 29 4.62 -6.09 1.02
N ARG A 30 4.06 -7.05 0.27
CA ARG A 30 4.55 -8.43 0.27
C ARG A 30 5.99 -8.54 -0.24
N GLN A 31 6.38 -7.75 -1.23
CA GLN A 31 7.77 -7.71 -1.71
C GLN A 31 8.71 -7.15 -0.66
N ILE A 32 8.33 -6.08 0.04
CA ILE A 32 9.12 -5.50 1.13
C ILE A 32 9.32 -6.55 2.23
N ILE A 33 8.23 -7.17 2.70
CA ILE A 33 8.29 -8.22 3.75
C ILE A 33 9.15 -9.40 3.31
N ARG A 34 9.00 -9.86 2.06
CA ARG A 34 9.76 -11.00 1.53
C ARG A 34 11.25 -10.68 1.42
N ARG A 35 11.61 -9.49 0.92
CA ARG A 35 13.01 -9.05 0.82
C ARG A 35 13.63 -8.91 2.21
N MET A 36 12.89 -8.33 3.16
CA MET A 36 13.30 -8.19 4.55
C MET A 36 13.55 -9.56 5.20
N THR A 37 12.61 -10.50 5.05
CA THR A 37 12.72 -11.86 5.62
C THR A 37 13.93 -12.61 5.07
N GLY A 38 14.25 -12.42 3.79
CA GLY A 38 15.46 -12.99 3.16
C GLY A 38 16.77 -12.38 3.65
N GLN A 39 16.75 -11.17 4.23
CA GLN A 39 17.93 -10.51 4.79
C GLN A 39 18.20 -10.90 6.26
N ILE A 40 17.19 -11.37 7.00
CA ILE A 40 17.32 -11.77 8.41
C ILE A 40 18.52 -12.72 8.65
N PRO A 41 18.76 -13.79 7.86
CA PRO A 41 19.90 -14.67 8.09
C PRO A 41 21.28 -14.03 7.85
N LYS A 42 21.34 -12.95 7.06
CA LYS A 42 22.57 -12.18 6.79
C LYS A 42 22.86 -11.17 7.90
N LEU A 43 21.80 -10.63 8.49
CA LEU A 43 21.83 -9.75 9.65
C LEU A 43 22.11 -10.53 10.94
N ALA A 44 21.64 -11.78 11.00
CA ALA A 44 21.89 -12.66 12.12
C ALA A 44 23.40 -12.93 12.25
N PRO A 45 23.95 -12.86 13.47
CA PRO A 45 25.33 -13.23 13.72
C PRO A 45 25.55 -14.67 13.24
N LYS A 46 26.49 -14.89 12.32
CA LYS A 46 26.95 -16.24 12.01
C LYS A 46 27.35 -16.86 13.35
N ARG A 47 26.73 -17.98 13.72
CA ARG A 47 27.09 -18.78 14.90
C ARG A 47 28.50 -19.31 14.65
N THR A 48 29.50 -18.46 14.85
CA THR A 48 30.90 -18.84 14.87
C THR A 48 31.04 -19.65 16.14
N VAL A 49 31.35 -20.94 15.98
CA VAL A 49 31.42 -21.96 17.04
C VAL A 49 32.56 -21.67 18.06
N TYR A 50 33.11 -20.44 18.09
CA TYR A 50 34.31 -20.09 18.85
C TYR A 50 34.35 -18.67 19.45
N GLN A 51 33.26 -17.88 19.43
CA GLN A 51 33.21 -16.61 20.17
C GLN A 51 32.42 -16.75 21.48
N ARG A 52 33.05 -17.36 22.48
CA ARG A 52 32.49 -17.55 23.83
C ARG A 52 32.49 -16.28 24.70
N SER A 53 32.70 -15.11 24.12
CA SER A 53 32.99 -13.88 24.90
C SER A 53 32.29 -12.60 24.45
N LYS A 54 31.53 -12.58 23.37
CA LYS A 54 30.66 -11.44 23.02
C LYS A 54 29.36 -11.91 22.40
N THR A 55 28.29 -11.92 23.18
CA THR A 55 26.93 -11.99 22.65
C THR A 55 26.76 -10.81 21.69
N PRO A 56 26.38 -11.05 20.42
CA PRO A 56 26.05 -9.98 19.50
C PRO A 56 24.95 -9.12 20.11
N ASP A 57 25.22 -7.83 20.22
CA ASP A 57 24.31 -6.88 20.86
C ASP A 57 22.95 -6.87 20.15
N PRO A 58 21.85 -7.25 20.83
CA PRO A 58 20.51 -7.28 20.25
C PRO A 58 20.07 -5.93 19.69
N ASP A 59 20.48 -4.82 20.33
CA ASP A 59 20.14 -3.48 19.88
C ASP A 59 20.82 -3.16 18.54
N THR A 60 22.09 -3.52 18.40
CA THR A 60 22.82 -3.38 17.12
C THR A 60 22.14 -4.17 15.98
N PHE A 61 21.52 -5.32 16.24
CA PHE A 61 20.75 -6.06 15.23
C PHE A 61 19.45 -5.34 14.87
N LEU A 62 18.70 -4.87 15.87
CA LEU A 62 17.43 -4.17 15.66
C LEU A 62 17.62 -2.84 14.91
N GLU A 63 18.70 -2.11 15.19
CA GLU A 63 19.02 -0.87 14.49
C GLU A 63 19.38 -1.11 13.03
N ARG A 64 20.17 -2.16 12.72
CA ARG A 64 20.41 -2.56 11.32
C ARG A 64 19.12 -3.01 10.63
N TYR A 65 18.29 -3.79 11.31
CA TYR A 65 17.01 -4.24 10.79
C TYR A 65 16.09 -3.04 10.46
N ARG A 66 15.97 -2.07 11.37
CA ARG A 66 15.19 -0.84 11.14
C ARG A 66 15.77 0.00 10.01
N GLY A 67 17.09 0.10 9.92
CA GLY A 67 17.79 0.81 8.85
C GLY A 67 17.54 0.20 7.47
N GLU A 68 17.67 -1.12 7.34
CA GLU A 68 17.39 -1.82 6.09
C GLU A 68 15.92 -1.72 5.70
N LEU A 69 14.99 -1.87 6.65
CA LEU A 69 13.56 -1.71 6.36
C LEU A 69 13.24 -0.30 5.87
N LYS A 70 13.78 0.75 6.52
CA LYS A 70 13.63 2.13 6.07
C LYS A 70 14.19 2.35 4.68
N ALA A 71 15.35 1.78 4.36
CA ALA A 71 15.94 1.89 3.02
C ALA A 71 15.06 1.23 1.96
N LEU A 72 14.57 0.01 2.23
CA LEU A 72 13.66 -0.71 1.34
C LEU A 72 12.34 0.02 1.11
N THR A 73 11.76 0.57 2.18
CA THR A 73 10.54 1.38 2.07
C THR A 73 10.82 2.67 1.31
N ALA A 74 11.93 3.35 1.56
CA ALA A 74 12.30 4.58 0.85
C ALA A 74 12.49 4.36 -0.67
N GLU A 75 13.08 3.23 -1.08
CA GLU A 75 13.20 2.83 -2.50
C GLU A 75 11.82 2.72 -3.19
N ARG A 76 10.78 2.33 -2.45
CA ARG A 76 9.42 2.10 -2.97
C ARG A 76 8.42 3.21 -2.64
N GLN A 77 8.81 4.15 -1.77
CA GLN A 77 7.98 5.25 -1.34
C GLN A 77 7.37 6.06 -2.49
N PRO A 78 8.11 6.45 -3.56
CA PRO A 78 7.49 7.22 -4.64
C PRO A 78 6.40 6.42 -5.40
N GLU A 79 6.56 5.11 -5.51
CA GLU A 79 5.57 4.21 -6.11
C GLU A 79 4.34 4.06 -5.22
N ILE A 80 4.56 3.85 -3.91
CA ILE A 80 3.50 3.80 -2.89
C ILE A 80 2.70 5.11 -2.88
N ASP A 81 3.37 6.25 -2.87
CA ASP A 81 2.73 7.57 -2.85
C ASP A 81 1.96 7.86 -4.14
N ALA A 82 2.44 7.39 -5.29
CA ALA A 82 1.72 7.51 -6.56
C ALA A 82 0.44 6.66 -6.56
N LEU A 83 0.53 5.40 -6.12
CA LEU A 83 -0.62 4.50 -6.03
C LEU A 83 -1.63 4.97 -4.98
N ALA A 84 -1.17 5.49 -3.84
CA ALA A 84 -2.03 6.05 -2.80
C ALA A 84 -2.81 7.27 -3.30
N ARG A 85 -2.16 8.17 -4.05
CA ARG A 85 -2.83 9.30 -4.70
C ARG A 85 -3.85 8.83 -5.73
N GLN A 86 -3.50 7.84 -6.55
CA GLN A 86 -4.43 7.25 -7.52
C GLN A 86 -5.65 6.64 -6.83
N LEU A 87 -5.44 5.93 -5.71
CA LEU A 87 -6.51 5.34 -4.92
C LEU A 87 -7.45 6.41 -4.36
N ALA A 88 -6.91 7.51 -3.81
CA ALA A 88 -7.70 8.63 -3.32
C ALA A 88 -8.58 9.24 -4.43
N HIS A 89 -8.02 9.46 -5.63
CA HIS A 89 -8.79 9.96 -6.77
C HIS A 89 -9.90 9.00 -7.22
N GLN A 90 -9.64 7.68 -7.16
CA GLN A 90 -10.65 6.68 -7.47
C GLN A 90 -11.76 6.66 -6.42
N ASP A 91 -11.41 6.81 -5.14
CA ASP A 91 -12.35 6.90 -4.03
C ASP A 91 -13.26 8.13 -4.13
N ASP A 92 -12.69 9.29 -4.45
CA ASP A 92 -13.46 10.52 -4.69
C ASP A 92 -14.44 10.35 -5.87
N ALA A 93 -13.97 9.77 -6.99
CA ALA A 93 -14.81 9.53 -8.16
C ALA A 93 -15.95 8.53 -7.89
N ILE A 94 -15.69 7.49 -7.09
CA ILE A 94 -16.70 6.51 -6.66
C ILE A 94 -17.71 7.19 -5.73
N ALA A 95 -17.24 8.01 -4.77
CA ALA A 95 -18.12 8.76 -3.88
C ALA A 95 -19.07 9.68 -4.64
N ILE A 96 -18.56 10.46 -5.61
CA ILE A 96 -19.38 11.35 -6.45
C ILE A 96 -20.44 10.56 -7.24
N LEU A 97 -20.10 9.38 -7.76
CA LEU A 97 -21.04 8.54 -8.52
C LEU A 97 -22.07 7.81 -7.64
N ARG A 98 -21.74 7.58 -6.37
CA ARG A 98 -22.62 6.94 -5.38
C ARG A 98 -23.50 7.93 -4.64
N GLU A 99 -23.10 9.20 -4.58
CA GLU A 99 -23.95 10.24 -4.04
C GLU A 99 -25.27 10.19 -4.82
N PRO A 100 -26.43 10.06 -4.14
CA PRO A 100 -27.70 10.10 -4.84
C PRO A 100 -27.69 11.38 -5.65
N GLN A 101 -28.02 11.27 -6.94
CA GLN A 101 -28.39 12.40 -7.78
C GLN A 101 -29.65 13.01 -7.14
N SER A 102 -29.45 13.72 -6.02
CA SER A 102 -30.51 14.39 -5.29
C SER A 102 -31.14 15.30 -6.33
N PRO A 103 -32.45 15.14 -6.61
CA PRO A 103 -33.07 15.98 -7.60
C PRO A 103 -32.94 17.41 -7.08
N ARG A 104 -32.06 18.21 -7.70
CA ARG A 104 -32.01 19.67 -7.56
C ARG A 104 -33.26 20.33 -8.18
N PHE A 105 -34.39 19.64 -8.11
CA PHE A 105 -35.71 20.01 -8.59
C PHE A 105 -36.77 19.58 -7.56
N SER A 106 -36.60 19.94 -6.30
CA SER A 106 -37.77 20.28 -5.47
C SER A 106 -37.97 21.78 -5.62
N HIS A 107 -38.73 22.11 -6.67
CA HIS A 107 -39.26 23.44 -6.93
C HIS A 107 -40.16 23.87 -5.76
N ALA A 108 -40.23 25.18 -5.59
CA ALA A 108 -40.96 25.89 -4.54
C ALA A 108 -42.39 25.37 -4.27
N ALA A 109 -42.78 25.44 -3.00
CA ALA A 109 -44.15 25.74 -2.57
C ALA A 109 -44.08 26.51 -1.24
#